data_AF-A0A3D3H4C9-F1
#
_entry.id   AF-A0A3D3H4C9-F1
#
_cell.length_a   1.000
_cell.length_b   1.000
_cell.length_c   1.000
_cell.angle_alpha   90.00
_cell.angle_beta   90.00
_cell.angle_gamma   90.00
#
_symmetry.space_group_name_H-M   'P 1'
#
loop_
_entity.id
_entity.type
_entity.pdbx_description
1 polymer ?
#
loop_
_entity_poly.entity_id
_entity_poly.type
_entity_poly.pdbx_seq_one_letter_code
_entity_poly.pdbx_strand_id
1 'polypeptide(L)'
;MSYRTLFDRQIGTTIPTTLRSLLAVRAFGLRAVGDLDADHLDRAISWVHNSDLPDPTPWLEPGQLLLTDGGQFTGPGSTSPEAYCFRLQQRGVAGLGFAIDVIHAAVPAELAAACERHEIPLIEVPGTTPFIGIIRHVADAEAADRSARLSWTLESQRALARAAVRQDGLRAILRTLSSRLGTWVALFDAAGRPLSLPGIAEVPASVDSAVQEQSRMLLRKSKPASVRITEPLAATLQTIGQSGRLGGVLAVGADTPLDSAHSDLVESVIALASIALEQQRAVSDARLRVRTGVIELLLAGRTDEAARSATALWGRMPAPPLLAGQVIGFTGSQSLLDELELAATAEPGALFFAERSEDLLILASREALVGVADLLRKHDTAAG
;
A
#
# COMPACT_ATOMS: atom_id res chain seq x y z
N MET A 1 15.46 -23.34 8.74
CA MET A 1 14.45 -22.30 9.01
C MET A 1 14.75 -21.14 8.07
N SER A 2 13.95 -20.96 7.02
CA SER A 2 14.30 -20.07 5.90
C SER A 2 14.14 -18.59 6.29
N TYR A 3 14.99 -17.72 5.77
CA TYR A 3 15.04 -16.27 6.06
C TYR A 3 13.68 -15.58 5.84
N ARG A 4 12.87 -16.13 4.93
CA ARG A 4 11.51 -15.67 4.60
C ARG A 4 10.52 -15.80 5.77
N THR A 5 10.63 -16.85 6.58
CA THR A 5 9.71 -17.11 7.72
C THR A 5 10.01 -16.20 8.92
N LEU A 6 11.25 -15.73 9.07
CA LEU A 6 11.60 -14.73 10.07
C LEU A 6 11.17 -13.32 9.62
N PHE A 7 11.15 -13.06 8.31
CA PHE A 7 10.69 -11.80 7.73
C PHE A 7 9.16 -11.64 7.76
N ASP A 8 8.41 -12.69 7.44
CA ASP A 8 6.93 -12.70 7.50
C ASP A 8 6.36 -12.47 8.90
N ARG A 9 7.14 -12.74 9.95
CA ARG A 9 6.74 -12.49 11.34
C ARG A 9 6.86 -11.03 11.76
N GLN A 10 7.58 -10.21 10.99
CA GLN A 10 7.90 -8.82 11.32
C GLN A 10 7.11 -7.83 10.45
N ILE A 11 6.60 -8.29 9.31
CA ILE A 11 5.54 -7.63 8.54
C ILE A 11 4.21 -8.14 9.12
N GLY A 12 3.14 -7.34 9.12
CA GLY A 12 1.80 -7.74 9.60
C GLY A 12 1.12 -8.85 8.78
N THR A 13 1.89 -9.64 8.04
CA THR A 13 1.48 -10.81 7.26
C THR A 13 1.10 -11.93 8.21
N THR A 14 -0.20 -11.97 8.47
CA THR A 14 -0.89 -12.96 9.27
C THR A 14 -0.96 -14.26 8.49
N ILE A 15 -0.40 -15.34 9.04
CA ILE A 15 -0.39 -16.66 8.41
C ILE A 15 -1.72 -17.33 8.78
N PRO A 16 -2.62 -17.60 7.82
CA PRO A 16 -3.88 -18.27 8.11
C PRO A 16 -3.63 -19.63 8.76
N THR A 17 -4.54 -20.08 9.61
CA THR A 17 -4.48 -21.45 10.13
C THR A 17 -4.67 -22.42 8.97
N THR A 18 -3.78 -23.39 8.79
CA THR A 18 -3.84 -24.38 7.69
C THR A 18 -3.76 -25.81 8.19
N LEU A 19 -4.02 -26.79 7.31
CA LEU A 19 -3.82 -28.19 7.65
C LEU A 19 -2.35 -28.47 7.99
N ARG A 20 -1.40 -27.83 7.27
CA ARG A 20 0.03 -27.90 7.58
C ARG A 20 0.33 -27.43 9.00
N SER A 21 -0.21 -26.28 9.42
CA SER A 21 0.03 -25.77 10.77
C SER A 21 -0.58 -26.67 11.83
N LEU A 22 -1.75 -27.26 11.55
CA LEU A 22 -2.44 -28.15 12.46
C LEU A 22 -1.73 -29.50 12.62
N LEU A 23 -1.28 -30.12 11.52
CA LEU A 23 -0.46 -31.35 11.52
C LEU A 23 0.88 -31.15 12.25
N ALA A 24 1.42 -29.93 12.26
CA ALA A 24 2.66 -29.61 12.98
C ALA A 24 2.48 -29.59 14.51
N VAL A 25 1.24 -29.55 15.02
CA VAL A 25 0.96 -29.57 16.47
C VAL A 25 1.13 -30.99 17.00
N ARG A 26 2.36 -31.30 17.43
CA ARG A 26 2.75 -32.63 17.93
C ARG A 26 1.84 -33.16 19.05
N ALA A 27 1.27 -32.29 19.86
CA ALA A 27 0.38 -32.67 20.96
C ALA A 27 -0.92 -33.35 20.50
N PHE A 28 -1.35 -33.14 19.25
CA PHE A 28 -2.55 -33.77 18.70
C PHE A 28 -2.27 -35.10 17.99
N GLY A 29 -1.02 -35.40 17.65
CA GLY A 29 -0.64 -36.67 17.01
C GLY A 29 -1.29 -36.91 15.64
N LEU A 30 -1.73 -35.85 14.97
CA LEU A 30 -2.46 -35.95 13.70
C LEU A 30 -1.58 -36.49 12.58
N ARG A 31 -2.17 -37.27 11.68
CA ARG A 31 -1.48 -37.84 10.51
C ARG A 31 -2.29 -37.59 9.24
N ALA A 32 -1.63 -37.13 8.18
CA ALA A 32 -2.26 -37.11 6.86
C ALA A 32 -2.49 -38.55 6.37
N VAL A 33 -3.65 -38.77 5.74
CA VAL A 33 -3.98 -40.04 5.09
C VAL A 33 -3.82 -39.86 3.58
N GLY A 34 -2.92 -40.62 2.99
CA GLY A 34 -2.54 -40.46 1.58
C GLY A 34 -1.54 -39.32 1.35
N ASP A 35 -1.28 -39.03 0.08
CA ASP A 35 -0.37 -37.97 -0.35
C ASP A 35 -1.14 -36.66 -0.51
N LEU A 36 -0.93 -35.71 0.41
CA LEU A 36 -1.46 -34.36 0.32
C LEU A 36 -0.43 -33.44 -0.33
N ASP A 37 -0.79 -32.78 -1.42
CA ASP A 37 0.06 -31.76 -2.06
C ASP A 37 0.12 -30.45 -1.25
N ALA A 38 0.86 -29.47 -1.78
CA ALA A 38 1.02 -28.18 -1.13
C ALA A 38 -0.31 -27.41 -1.02
N ASP A 39 -1.18 -27.48 -2.04
CA ASP A 39 -2.43 -26.75 -2.07
C ASP A 39 -3.42 -27.29 -1.03
N HIS A 40 -3.48 -28.62 -0.88
CA HIS A 40 -4.23 -29.26 0.21
C HIS A 40 -3.70 -28.83 1.58
N LEU A 41 -2.37 -28.88 1.78
CA LEU A 41 -1.75 -28.58 3.08
C LEU A 41 -1.85 -27.10 3.48
N ASP A 42 -1.79 -26.19 2.50
CA ASP A 42 -1.79 -24.74 2.73
C ASP A 42 -3.17 -24.12 2.60
N ARG A 43 -4.22 -24.94 2.44
CA ARG A 43 -5.62 -24.51 2.50
C ARG A 43 -5.94 -23.92 3.87
N ALA A 44 -6.49 -22.71 3.88
CA ALA A 44 -6.91 -22.03 5.09
C ALA A 44 -8.12 -22.71 5.75
N ILE A 45 -8.08 -22.82 7.07
CA ILE A 45 -9.12 -23.38 7.94
C ILE A 45 -9.70 -22.23 8.76
N SER A 46 -10.96 -21.87 8.49
CA SER A 46 -11.64 -20.79 9.22
C SER A 46 -12.22 -21.25 10.56
N TRP A 47 -12.58 -22.54 10.65
CA TRP A 47 -13.18 -23.14 11.83
C TRP A 47 -13.13 -24.67 11.77
N VAL A 48 -13.32 -25.33 12.92
CA VAL A 48 -13.43 -26.78 13.03
C VAL A 48 -14.77 -27.16 13.65
N HIS A 49 -15.53 -28.01 12.97
CA HIS A 49 -16.77 -28.60 13.50
C HIS A 49 -16.59 -30.09 13.71
N ASN A 50 -17.37 -30.67 14.63
CA ASN A 50 -17.52 -32.13 14.72
C ASN A 50 -18.97 -32.54 14.48
N SER A 51 -19.20 -33.60 13.72
CA SER A 51 -20.53 -34.16 13.47
C SER A 51 -20.46 -35.57 12.91
N ASP A 52 -21.31 -36.46 13.42
CA ASP A 52 -21.54 -37.81 12.91
C ASP A 52 -22.92 -37.94 12.25
N LEU A 53 -23.51 -36.83 11.79
CA LEU A 53 -24.75 -36.88 11.03
C LEU A 53 -24.50 -37.52 9.65
N PRO A 54 -25.46 -38.29 9.11
CA PRO A 54 -25.40 -38.80 7.74
C PRO A 54 -25.20 -37.71 6.68
N ASP A 55 -25.75 -36.51 6.92
CA ASP A 55 -25.49 -35.33 6.11
C ASP A 55 -25.29 -34.10 7.00
N PRO A 56 -24.04 -33.69 7.28
CA PRO A 56 -23.74 -32.53 8.12
C PRO A 56 -23.71 -31.22 7.31
N THR A 57 -23.79 -31.27 5.98
CA THR A 57 -23.56 -30.11 5.11
C THR A 57 -24.49 -28.90 5.33
N PRO A 58 -25.75 -29.05 5.79
CA PRO A 58 -26.60 -27.90 6.09
C PRO A 58 -26.06 -26.96 7.18
N TRP A 59 -25.15 -27.44 8.03
CA TRP A 59 -24.58 -26.68 9.15
C TRP A 59 -23.12 -26.30 8.97
N LEU A 60 -22.51 -26.66 7.83
CA LEU A 60 -21.12 -26.34 7.53
C LEU A 60 -21.04 -25.08 6.66
N GLU A 61 -19.90 -24.41 6.67
CA GLU A 61 -19.52 -23.34 5.75
C GLU A 61 -18.28 -23.73 4.96
N PRO A 62 -18.03 -23.14 3.77
CA PRO A 62 -16.79 -23.36 3.04
C PRO A 62 -15.55 -23.02 3.88
N GLY A 63 -14.48 -23.80 3.72
CA GLY A 63 -13.22 -23.59 4.44
C GLY A 63 -13.18 -24.16 5.86
N GLN A 64 -14.21 -24.87 6.30
CA GLN A 64 -14.22 -25.53 7.62
C GLN A 64 -13.62 -26.94 7.55
N LEU A 65 -12.93 -27.35 8.62
CA LEU A 65 -12.50 -28.73 8.83
C LEU A 65 -13.59 -29.48 9.60
N LEU A 66 -14.07 -30.61 9.06
CA LEU A 66 -15.03 -31.46 9.76
C LEU A 66 -14.31 -32.59 10.49
N LEU A 67 -14.67 -32.85 11.74
CA LEU A 67 -14.21 -33.98 12.54
C LEU A 67 -15.35 -34.98 12.74
N THR A 68 -15.07 -36.27 12.65
CA THR A 68 -16.06 -37.33 12.83
C THR A 68 -15.46 -38.56 13.49
N ASP A 69 -16.25 -39.21 14.36
CA ASP A 69 -15.92 -40.52 14.93
C ASP A 69 -16.33 -41.66 14.00
N GLY A 70 -17.05 -41.34 12.91
CA GLY A 70 -17.43 -42.28 11.85
C GLY A 70 -18.67 -43.13 12.17
N GLY A 71 -19.48 -42.75 13.16
CA GLY A 71 -20.69 -43.48 13.55
C GLY A 71 -21.69 -43.68 12.41
N GLN A 72 -21.82 -42.68 11.53
CA GLN A 72 -22.66 -42.70 10.33
C GLN A 72 -22.28 -43.77 9.29
N PHE A 73 -21.10 -44.38 9.41
CA PHE A 73 -20.62 -45.45 8.54
C PHE A 73 -20.83 -46.85 9.13
N THR A 74 -21.54 -46.96 10.25
CA THR A 74 -21.77 -48.24 10.94
C THR A 74 -23.24 -48.69 10.89
N GLY A 75 -23.45 -50.00 10.81
CA GLY A 75 -24.77 -50.64 10.93
C GLY A 75 -25.66 -50.59 9.68
N PRO A 76 -26.89 -51.16 9.77
CA PRO A 76 -27.85 -51.15 8.68
C PRO A 76 -28.29 -49.72 8.32
N GLY A 77 -28.21 -49.37 7.03
CA GLY A 77 -28.50 -48.00 6.57
C GLY A 77 -27.34 -47.02 6.72
N SER A 78 -26.10 -47.54 6.89
CA SER A 78 -24.88 -46.73 6.89
C SER A 78 -24.80 -45.79 5.69
N THR A 79 -24.30 -44.59 5.93
CA THR A 79 -24.08 -43.58 4.91
C THR A 79 -23.03 -44.07 3.90
N SER A 80 -23.27 -43.88 2.61
CA SER A 80 -22.24 -44.15 1.60
C SER A 80 -21.08 -43.15 1.73
N PRO A 81 -19.83 -43.61 1.91
CA PRO A 81 -18.66 -42.71 1.96
C PRO A 81 -18.51 -41.85 0.71
N GLU A 82 -18.85 -42.40 -0.46
CA GLU A 82 -18.83 -41.70 -1.74
C GLU A 82 -19.80 -40.52 -1.76
N ALA A 83 -21.07 -40.76 -1.43
CA ALA A 83 -22.08 -39.71 -1.41
C ALA A 83 -21.79 -38.65 -0.33
N TYR A 84 -21.20 -39.07 0.79
CA TYR A 84 -20.79 -38.18 1.88
C TYR A 84 -19.67 -37.23 1.43
N CYS A 85 -18.58 -37.77 0.87
CA CYS A 85 -17.46 -36.97 0.36
C CYS A 85 -17.90 -36.03 -0.76
N PHE A 86 -18.74 -36.51 -1.69
CA PHE A 86 -19.29 -35.64 -2.74
C PHE A 86 -20.02 -34.41 -2.16
N ARG A 87 -20.88 -34.59 -1.15
CA ARG A 87 -21.58 -33.46 -0.50
C ARG A 87 -20.61 -32.50 0.18
N LEU A 88 -19.60 -33.02 0.89
CA LEU A 88 -18.58 -32.21 1.55
C LEU A 88 -17.75 -31.39 0.56
N GLN A 89 -17.35 -31.99 -0.57
CA GLN A 89 -16.65 -31.32 -1.65
C GLN A 89 -17.49 -30.18 -2.23
N GLN A 90 -18.77 -30.44 -2.52
CA GLN A 90 -19.70 -29.41 -3.02
C GLN A 90 -19.89 -28.27 -2.04
N ARG A 91 -19.85 -28.55 -0.73
CA ARG A 91 -19.90 -27.51 0.31
C ARG A 91 -18.60 -26.73 0.44
N GLY A 92 -17.49 -27.25 -0.08
CA GLY A 92 -16.19 -26.59 -0.05
C GLY A 92 -15.47 -26.70 1.28
N VAL A 93 -15.64 -27.81 2.02
CA VAL A 93 -14.91 -28.04 3.29
C VAL A 93 -13.40 -28.07 3.05
N ALA A 94 -12.63 -27.61 4.04
CA ALA A 94 -11.17 -27.60 3.98
C ALA A 94 -10.55 -28.99 4.13
N GLY A 95 -11.26 -29.92 4.77
CA GLY A 95 -10.82 -31.30 4.95
C GLY A 95 -11.75 -32.09 5.87
N LEU A 96 -11.39 -33.36 6.07
CA LEU A 96 -12.05 -34.29 6.99
C LEU A 96 -11.02 -34.86 7.96
N GLY A 97 -11.26 -34.71 9.26
CA GLY A 97 -10.55 -35.42 10.32
C GLY A 97 -11.37 -36.60 10.80
N PHE A 98 -10.79 -37.79 10.78
CA PHE A 98 -11.46 -39.03 11.16
C PHE A 98 -10.81 -39.60 12.42
N ALA A 99 -11.58 -39.76 13.50
CA ALA A 99 -11.08 -40.38 14.70
C ALA A 99 -10.98 -41.90 14.57
N ILE A 100 -9.83 -42.42 15.00
CA ILE A 100 -9.59 -43.86 15.13
C ILE A 100 -9.55 -44.24 16.62
N ASP A 101 -9.66 -45.53 16.90
CA ASP A 101 -9.69 -46.11 18.26
C ASP A 101 -10.88 -45.66 19.12
N VAL A 102 -11.94 -45.13 18.48
CA VAL A 102 -13.23 -44.79 19.12
C VAL A 102 -14.31 -45.77 18.65
N ILE A 103 -14.66 -45.69 17.36
CA ILE A 103 -15.63 -46.60 16.71
C ILE A 103 -14.92 -47.53 15.73
N HIS A 104 -13.93 -47.00 15.00
CA HIS A 104 -13.16 -47.73 14.00
C HIS A 104 -11.70 -47.84 14.43
N ALA A 105 -11.07 -49.01 14.26
CA ALA A 105 -9.65 -49.21 14.59
C ALA A 105 -8.69 -48.49 13.62
N ALA A 106 -9.16 -48.17 12.42
CA ALA A 106 -8.44 -47.42 11.40
C ALA A 106 -9.45 -46.70 10.50
N VAL A 107 -8.98 -45.75 9.71
CA VAL A 107 -9.85 -45.07 8.73
C VAL A 107 -10.34 -46.09 7.69
N PRO A 108 -11.67 -46.21 7.44
CA PRO A 108 -12.19 -47.14 6.45
C PRO A 108 -11.62 -46.88 5.04
N ALA A 109 -11.14 -47.93 4.38
CA ALA A 109 -10.50 -47.82 3.06
C ALA A 109 -11.43 -47.19 1.99
N GLU A 110 -12.72 -47.47 2.06
CA GLU A 110 -13.72 -46.89 1.16
C GLU A 110 -13.87 -45.38 1.34
N LEU A 111 -13.73 -44.89 2.59
CA LEU A 111 -13.76 -43.45 2.89
C LEU A 111 -12.48 -42.77 2.40
N ALA A 112 -11.31 -43.37 2.66
CA ALA A 112 -10.03 -42.84 2.17
C ALA A 112 -10.02 -42.70 0.64
N ALA A 113 -10.47 -43.74 -0.08
CA ALA A 113 -10.57 -43.71 -1.53
C ALA A 113 -11.60 -42.69 -2.05
N ALA A 114 -12.69 -42.45 -1.30
CA ALA A 114 -13.67 -41.42 -1.65
C ALA A 114 -13.11 -40.01 -1.43
N CYS A 115 -12.43 -39.76 -0.32
CA CYS A 115 -11.74 -38.48 -0.07
C CYS A 115 -10.73 -38.16 -1.17
N GLU A 116 -9.93 -39.14 -1.60
CA GLU A 116 -8.98 -38.99 -2.70
C GLU A 116 -9.68 -38.62 -4.02
N ARG A 117 -10.75 -39.33 -4.40
CA ARG A 117 -11.52 -39.03 -5.63
C ARG A 117 -12.15 -37.64 -5.63
N HIS A 118 -12.55 -37.14 -4.47
CA HIS A 118 -13.20 -35.84 -4.31
C HIS A 118 -12.25 -34.73 -3.86
N GLU A 119 -10.93 -34.97 -3.87
CA GLU A 119 -9.89 -33.99 -3.50
C GLU A 119 -10.13 -33.38 -2.10
N ILE A 120 -10.57 -34.20 -1.15
CA ILE A 120 -10.76 -33.81 0.25
C ILE A 120 -9.56 -34.27 1.06
N PRO A 121 -8.79 -33.35 1.66
CA PRO A 121 -7.73 -33.72 2.60
C PRO A 121 -8.30 -34.54 3.76
N LEU A 122 -7.74 -35.72 3.95
CA LEU A 122 -8.12 -36.62 5.03
C LEU A 122 -7.01 -36.68 6.09
N ILE A 123 -7.38 -36.46 7.34
CA ILE A 123 -6.48 -36.52 8.49
C ILE A 123 -6.99 -37.57 9.46
N GLU A 124 -6.10 -38.44 9.90
CA GLU A 124 -6.33 -39.37 11.00
C GLU A 124 -6.14 -38.65 12.33
N VAL A 125 -7.12 -38.77 13.21
CA VAL A 125 -7.11 -38.24 14.57
C VAL A 125 -7.02 -39.41 15.55
N PRO A 126 -5.94 -39.53 16.35
CA PRO A 126 -5.84 -40.59 17.35
C PRO A 126 -6.96 -40.49 18.40
N GLY A 127 -7.48 -41.61 18.88
CA GLY A 127 -8.54 -41.64 19.91
C GLY A 127 -8.13 -40.99 21.25
N THR A 128 -6.83 -40.76 21.46
CA THR A 128 -6.30 -40.01 22.61
C THR A 128 -6.45 -38.50 22.49
N THR A 129 -6.86 -37.97 21.33
CA THR A 129 -6.93 -36.55 21.03
C THR A 129 -8.40 -36.09 21.01
N PRO A 130 -8.89 -35.42 22.07
CA PRO A 130 -10.26 -34.91 22.08
C PRO A 130 -10.46 -33.84 21.01
N PHE A 131 -11.52 -33.95 20.21
CA PHE A 131 -11.86 -32.96 19.18
C PHE A 131 -11.95 -31.53 19.72
N ILE A 132 -12.44 -31.35 20.94
CA ILE A 132 -12.50 -30.02 21.58
C ILE A 132 -11.13 -29.35 21.70
N GLY A 133 -10.04 -30.11 21.83
CA GLY A 133 -8.68 -29.57 21.84
C GLY A 133 -8.29 -28.97 20.50
N ILE A 134 -8.60 -29.68 19.41
CA ILE A 134 -8.37 -29.23 18.03
C ILE A 134 -9.23 -28.00 17.73
N ILE A 135 -10.52 -28.05 18.06
CA ILE A 135 -11.48 -26.95 17.84
C ILE A 135 -11.03 -25.69 18.56
N ARG A 136 -10.66 -25.77 19.85
CA ARG A 136 -10.18 -24.61 20.61
C ARG A 136 -8.88 -24.06 20.05
N HIS A 137 -7.94 -24.93 19.65
CA HIS A 137 -6.67 -24.48 19.08
C HIS A 137 -6.87 -23.65 17.82
N VAL A 138 -7.71 -24.11 16.89
CA VAL A 138 -8.02 -23.36 15.67
C VAL A 138 -8.78 -22.08 16.00
N ALA A 139 -9.79 -22.14 16.88
CA ALA A 139 -10.54 -20.95 17.29
C ALA A 139 -9.65 -19.87 17.94
N ASP A 140 -8.72 -20.28 18.81
CA ASP A 140 -7.78 -19.38 19.49
C ASP A 140 -6.77 -18.80 18.49
N ALA A 141 -6.28 -19.59 17.53
CA ALA A 141 -5.40 -19.12 16.46
C ALA A 141 -6.09 -18.06 15.59
N GLU A 142 -7.32 -18.33 15.12
CA GLU A 142 -8.12 -17.39 14.33
C GLU A 142 -8.51 -16.12 15.13
N ALA A 143 -8.75 -16.24 16.43
CA ALA A 143 -8.98 -15.09 17.30
C ALA A 143 -7.71 -14.23 17.48
N ALA A 144 -6.56 -14.87 17.68
CA ALA A 144 -5.27 -14.19 17.79
C ALA A 144 -4.92 -13.48 16.47
N ASP A 145 -5.16 -14.12 15.32
CA ASP A 145 -4.93 -13.55 14.00
C ASP A 145 -5.75 -12.27 13.78
N ARG A 146 -7.06 -12.34 14.02
CA ARG A 146 -7.96 -11.18 13.93
C ARG A 146 -7.54 -10.04 14.86
N SER A 147 -7.16 -10.35 16.11
CA SER A 147 -6.69 -9.33 17.05
C SER A 147 -5.39 -8.69 16.56
N ALA A 148 -4.44 -9.48 16.05
CA ALA A 148 -3.18 -8.98 15.53
C ALA A 148 -3.40 -8.04 14.34
N ARG A 149 -4.28 -8.39 13.40
CA ARG A 149 -4.67 -7.53 12.26
C ARG A 149 -5.23 -6.20 12.74
N LEU A 150 -6.20 -6.22 13.65
CA LEU A 150 -6.82 -5.00 14.18
C LEU A 150 -5.79 -4.11 14.89
N SER A 151 -4.96 -4.71 15.75
CA SER A 151 -3.89 -3.98 16.45
C SER A 151 -2.90 -3.34 15.47
N TRP A 152 -2.46 -4.08 14.46
CA TRP A 152 -1.54 -3.57 13.44
C TRP A 152 -2.16 -2.41 12.65
N THR A 153 -3.41 -2.52 12.22
CA THR A 153 -4.11 -1.44 11.49
C THR A 153 -4.20 -0.18 12.34
N LEU A 154 -4.64 -0.30 13.61
CA LEU A 154 -4.73 0.85 14.51
C LEU A 154 -3.37 1.48 14.80
N GLU A 155 -2.33 0.68 15.00
CA GLU A 155 -0.98 1.20 15.23
C GLU A 155 -0.42 1.92 14.00
N SER A 156 -0.65 1.36 12.81
CA SER A 156 -0.23 1.94 11.54
C SER A 156 -0.95 3.26 11.26
N GLN A 157 -2.28 3.31 11.45
CA GLN A 157 -3.06 4.55 11.34
C GLN A 157 -2.57 5.63 12.30
N ARG A 158 -2.31 5.28 13.57
CA ARG A 158 -1.74 6.22 14.56
C ARG A 158 -0.34 6.70 14.16
N ALA A 159 0.48 5.82 13.59
CA ALA A 159 1.82 6.20 13.12
C ALA A 159 1.75 7.19 11.95
N LEU A 160 0.85 6.97 10.97
CA LEU A 160 0.61 7.89 9.86
C LEU A 160 0.09 9.25 10.36
N ALA A 161 -0.89 9.26 11.26
CA ALA A 161 -1.42 10.50 11.84
C ALA A 161 -0.34 11.31 12.57
N ARG A 162 0.52 10.66 13.38
CA ARG A 162 1.65 11.33 14.03
C ARG A 162 2.69 11.83 13.03
N ALA A 163 2.89 11.13 11.92
CA ALA A 163 3.81 11.57 10.86
C ALA A 163 3.31 12.83 10.17
N ALA A 164 1.99 12.95 9.96
CA ALA A 164 1.36 14.07 9.25
C ALA A 164 1.56 15.43 9.93
N VAL A 165 1.69 15.48 11.26
CA VAL A 165 1.81 16.74 12.03
C VAL A 165 3.27 17.22 12.15
N ARG A 166 4.24 16.51 11.58
CA ARG A 166 5.65 16.94 11.57
C ARG A 166 5.86 18.10 10.59
N GLN A 167 6.94 18.86 10.80
CA GLN A 167 7.35 19.95 9.89
C GLN A 167 7.51 19.46 8.44
N ASP A 168 8.06 18.25 8.25
CA ASP A 168 8.12 17.56 6.95
C ASP A 168 7.03 16.47 6.84
N GLY A 169 5.76 16.84 7.06
CA GLY A 169 4.64 15.90 7.19
C GLY A 169 4.54 14.88 6.05
N LEU A 170 4.58 15.34 4.79
CA LEU A 170 4.50 14.48 3.61
C LEU A 170 5.61 13.44 3.55
N ARG A 171 6.87 13.87 3.75
CA ARG A 171 8.03 12.97 3.78
C ARG A 171 7.93 11.96 4.92
N ALA A 172 7.51 12.40 6.10
CA ALA A 172 7.35 11.52 7.25
C ALA A 172 6.25 10.46 7.03
N ILE A 173 5.13 10.84 6.41
CA ILE A 173 4.03 9.93 6.05
C ILE A 173 4.54 8.86 5.08
N LEU A 174 5.18 9.26 3.98
CA LEU A 174 5.64 8.32 2.94
C LEU A 174 6.70 7.35 3.47
N ARG A 175 7.63 7.83 4.30
CA ARG A 175 8.60 6.95 4.99
C ARG A 175 7.91 5.95 5.92
N THR A 176 6.88 6.39 6.65
CA THR A 176 6.11 5.51 7.54
C THR A 176 5.35 4.46 6.73
N LEU A 177 4.75 4.83 5.59
CA LEU A 177 4.10 3.90 4.68
C LEU A 177 5.08 2.85 4.15
N SER A 178 6.21 3.28 3.59
CA SER A 178 7.25 2.39 3.07
C SER A 178 7.72 1.39 4.14
N SER A 179 7.94 1.85 5.38
CA SER A 179 8.32 0.98 6.50
C SER A 179 7.22 0.01 6.92
N ARG A 180 5.93 0.38 6.87
CA ARG A 180 4.82 -0.49 7.28
C ARG A 180 4.47 -1.52 6.22
N LEU A 181 4.59 -1.15 4.95
CA LEU A 181 4.36 -2.04 3.81
C LEU A 181 5.58 -2.93 3.51
N GLY A 182 6.77 -2.58 4.01
CA GLY A 182 8.00 -3.31 3.69
C GLY A 182 8.44 -3.18 2.24
N THR A 183 8.04 -2.11 1.56
CA THR A 183 8.25 -1.90 0.12
C THR A 183 8.62 -0.46 -0.20
N TRP A 184 9.11 -0.22 -1.42
CA TRP A 184 9.40 1.12 -1.89
C TRP A 184 8.11 1.91 -2.16
N VAL A 185 8.19 3.22 -1.95
CA VAL A 185 7.09 4.16 -2.19
C VAL A 185 7.67 5.37 -2.89
N ALA A 186 7.05 5.82 -3.97
CA ALA A 186 7.47 7.01 -4.69
C ALA A 186 6.30 7.97 -4.88
N LEU A 187 6.62 9.25 -4.85
CA LEU A 187 5.67 10.32 -5.11
C LEU A 187 6.09 11.05 -6.39
N PHE A 188 5.12 11.30 -7.26
CA PHE A 188 5.29 12.10 -8.47
C PHE A 188 4.51 13.39 -8.33
N ASP A 189 5.08 14.50 -8.84
CA ASP A 189 4.39 15.79 -8.88
C ASP A 189 3.27 15.81 -9.94
N ALA A 190 2.59 16.95 -10.06
CA ALA A 190 1.52 17.14 -11.04
C ALA A 190 1.99 17.09 -12.52
N ALA A 191 3.30 17.21 -12.76
CA ALA A 191 3.92 17.02 -14.08
C ALA A 191 4.35 15.56 -14.33
N GLY A 192 4.17 14.67 -13.36
CA GLY A 192 4.60 13.27 -13.45
C GLY A 192 6.11 13.11 -13.29
N ARG A 193 6.78 14.04 -12.61
CA ARG A 193 8.22 13.96 -12.29
C ARG A 193 8.39 13.38 -10.89
N PRO A 194 9.36 12.48 -10.67
CA PRO A 194 9.59 11.89 -9.35
C PRO A 194 10.08 12.95 -8.36
N LEU A 195 9.46 12.98 -7.18
CA LEU A 195 9.89 13.78 -6.05
C LEU A 195 10.91 12.98 -5.24
N SER A 196 12.18 13.40 -5.29
CA SER A 196 13.25 12.81 -4.50
C SER A 196 13.19 13.31 -3.06
N LEU A 197 12.74 12.44 -2.15
CA LEU A 197 12.63 12.74 -0.73
C LEU A 197 13.67 11.94 0.06
N PRO A 198 14.55 12.60 0.86
CA PRO A 198 15.64 11.88 1.52
C PRO A 198 15.13 10.81 2.51
N GLY A 199 15.68 9.60 2.43
CA GLY A 199 15.35 8.49 3.33
C GLY A 199 14.08 7.71 2.97
N ILE A 200 13.62 7.84 1.72
CA ILE A 200 12.61 6.97 1.11
C ILE A 200 13.33 6.09 0.09
N ALA A 201 12.99 4.80 0.04
CA ALA A 201 13.59 3.88 -0.92
C ALA A 201 13.26 4.32 -2.36
N GLU A 202 14.27 4.33 -3.22
CA GLU A 202 14.09 4.66 -4.63
C GLU A 202 13.33 3.57 -5.38
N VAL A 203 12.66 3.98 -6.46
CA VAL A 203 11.99 3.05 -7.36
C VAL A 203 13.06 2.17 -8.02
N PRO A 204 12.91 0.82 -8.03
CA PRO A 204 13.85 -0.05 -8.71
C PRO A 204 13.98 0.33 -10.19
N ALA A 205 15.22 0.37 -10.70
CA ALA A 205 15.52 0.77 -12.07
C ALA A 205 14.78 -0.09 -13.14
N SER A 206 14.40 -1.31 -12.79
CA SER A 206 13.61 -2.21 -13.66
C SER A 206 12.17 -1.75 -13.90
N VAL A 207 11.59 -0.93 -13.02
CA VAL A 207 10.20 -0.44 -13.13
C VAL A 207 10.07 1.08 -13.21
N ASP A 208 11.15 1.82 -12.98
CA ASP A 208 11.14 3.29 -12.97
C ASP A 208 10.54 3.91 -14.25
N SER A 209 10.94 3.44 -15.43
CA SER A 209 10.41 3.93 -16.71
C SER A 209 8.91 3.69 -16.87
N ALA A 210 8.44 2.49 -16.53
CA ALA A 210 7.03 2.13 -16.60
C ALA A 210 6.19 2.93 -15.59
N VAL A 211 6.69 3.11 -14.37
CA VAL A 211 6.01 3.90 -13.32
C VAL A 211 5.92 5.37 -13.73
N GLN A 212 6.98 5.94 -14.31
CA GLN A 212 6.96 7.32 -14.81
C GLN A 212 5.96 7.51 -15.96
N GLU A 213 5.95 6.60 -16.94
CA GLU A 213 5.03 6.65 -18.07
C GLU A 213 3.56 6.56 -17.59
N GLN A 214 3.26 5.57 -16.76
CA GLN A 214 1.91 5.40 -16.21
C GLN A 214 1.48 6.57 -15.33
N SER A 215 2.38 7.15 -14.54
CA SER A 215 2.08 8.37 -13.76
C SER A 215 1.64 9.52 -14.65
N ARG A 216 2.35 9.76 -15.77
CA ARG A 216 1.96 10.79 -16.76
C ARG A 216 0.63 10.48 -17.43
N MET A 217 0.37 9.22 -17.76
CA MET A 217 -0.91 8.80 -18.36
C MET A 217 -2.09 9.00 -17.40
N LEU A 218 -1.93 8.69 -16.12
CA LEU A 218 -2.96 8.91 -15.10
C LEU A 218 -3.26 10.41 -14.93
N LEU A 219 -2.22 11.24 -14.84
CA LEU A 219 -2.38 12.69 -14.68
C LEU A 219 -3.09 13.34 -15.86
N ARG A 220 -2.84 12.87 -17.10
CA ARG A 220 -3.54 13.35 -18.32
C ARG A 220 -5.05 13.12 -18.30
N LYS A 221 -5.54 12.14 -17.54
CA LYS A 221 -6.99 11.87 -17.42
C LYS A 221 -7.70 12.91 -16.56
N SER A 222 -6.97 13.70 -15.77
CA SER A 222 -7.49 14.75 -14.87
C SER A 222 -8.61 14.29 -13.93
N LYS A 223 -8.65 12.99 -13.61
CA LYS A 223 -9.62 12.37 -12.71
C LYS A 223 -8.91 11.40 -11.76
N PRO A 224 -9.42 11.24 -10.52
CA PRO A 224 -8.91 10.22 -9.60
C PRO A 224 -8.94 8.84 -10.26
N ALA A 225 -7.80 8.15 -10.26
CA ALA A 225 -7.64 6.86 -10.90
C ALA A 225 -6.55 6.03 -10.21
N SER A 226 -6.70 4.71 -10.33
CA SER A 226 -5.74 3.70 -9.87
C SER A 226 -5.35 2.82 -11.04
N VAL A 227 -4.07 2.43 -11.10
CA VAL A 227 -3.53 1.48 -12.08
C VAL A 227 -2.59 0.52 -11.37
N ARG A 228 -2.63 -0.76 -11.75
CA ARG A 228 -1.66 -1.76 -11.33
C ARG A 228 -0.79 -2.13 -12.53
N ILE A 229 0.52 -2.11 -12.31
CA ILE A 229 1.54 -2.65 -13.21
C ILE A 229 1.85 -4.06 -12.67
N THR A 230 1.94 -5.05 -13.55
CA THR A 230 2.05 -6.47 -13.15
C THR A 230 3.41 -7.10 -13.46
N GLU A 231 4.18 -6.56 -14.42
CA GLU A 231 5.53 -7.04 -14.79
C GLU A 231 6.44 -5.87 -15.21
N PRO A 232 7.77 -5.89 -14.98
CA PRO A 232 8.59 -6.94 -14.33
C PRO A 232 8.71 -6.85 -12.79
N LEU A 233 8.29 -5.76 -12.14
CA LEU A 233 7.85 -5.76 -10.74
C LEU A 233 6.45 -5.17 -10.69
N ALA A 234 5.60 -5.71 -9.81
CA ALA A 234 4.26 -5.20 -9.67
C ALA A 234 4.24 -3.94 -8.81
N ALA A 235 3.50 -2.93 -9.25
CA ALA A 235 3.35 -1.65 -8.57
C ALA A 235 1.92 -1.15 -8.70
N THR A 236 1.41 -0.52 -7.65
CA THR A 236 0.11 0.15 -7.65
C THR A 236 0.33 1.64 -7.67
N LEU A 237 -0.23 2.32 -8.67
CA LEU A 237 -0.18 3.76 -8.83
C LEU A 237 -1.57 4.34 -8.57
N GLN A 238 -1.65 5.36 -7.73
CA GLN A 238 -2.89 6.08 -7.45
C GLN A 238 -2.67 7.58 -7.51
N THR A 239 -3.56 8.28 -8.20
CA THR A 239 -3.54 9.75 -8.24
C THR A 239 -3.86 10.34 -6.87
N ILE A 240 -3.19 11.43 -6.52
CA ILE A 240 -3.47 12.23 -5.32
C ILE A 240 -4.21 13.50 -5.74
N GLY A 241 -5.18 13.98 -4.96
CA GLY A 241 -5.96 15.19 -5.24
C GLY A 241 -7.34 14.93 -5.86
N GLN A 242 -7.97 16.01 -6.33
CA GLN A 242 -9.37 15.99 -6.81
C GLN A 242 -9.46 16.06 -8.33
N SER A 243 -10.62 15.70 -8.89
CA SER A 243 -10.92 15.85 -10.32
C SER A 243 -10.63 17.26 -10.82
N GLY A 244 -9.89 17.38 -11.92
CA GLY A 244 -9.45 18.65 -12.50
C GLY A 244 -8.28 19.34 -11.77
N ARG A 245 -7.85 18.83 -10.60
CA ARG A 245 -6.80 19.42 -9.75
C ARG A 245 -5.95 18.34 -9.09
N LEU A 246 -5.34 17.47 -9.90
CA LEU A 246 -4.48 16.41 -9.38
C LEU A 246 -3.20 16.98 -8.74
N GLY A 247 -2.90 16.48 -7.55
CA GLY A 247 -1.73 16.74 -6.72
C GLY A 247 -0.44 16.14 -7.27
N GLY A 248 -0.59 14.96 -7.87
CA GLY A 248 0.51 14.06 -8.18
C GLY A 248 0.05 12.61 -8.22
N VAL A 249 1.00 11.68 -8.16
CA VAL A 249 0.74 10.23 -8.13
C VAL A 249 1.57 9.58 -7.03
N LEU A 250 0.94 8.71 -6.24
CA LEU A 250 1.60 7.80 -5.32
C LEU A 250 1.82 6.46 -6.01
N ALA A 251 3.06 5.99 -6.08
CA ALA A 251 3.42 4.66 -6.53
C ALA A 251 3.90 3.82 -5.35
N VAL A 252 3.39 2.60 -5.24
CA VAL A 252 3.73 1.65 -4.18
C VAL A 252 4.13 0.33 -4.82
N GLY A 253 5.33 -0.18 -4.51
CA GLY A 253 5.75 -1.49 -4.97
C GLY A 253 4.96 -2.60 -4.29
N ALA A 254 4.42 -3.55 -5.04
CA ALA A 254 3.65 -4.66 -4.48
C ALA A 254 3.65 -5.87 -5.43
N ASP A 255 4.53 -6.84 -5.16
CA ASP A 255 4.64 -8.08 -5.96
C ASP A 255 3.32 -8.86 -6.00
N THR A 256 2.53 -8.78 -4.93
CA THR A 256 1.17 -9.33 -4.83
C THR A 256 0.12 -8.22 -4.71
N PRO A 257 -1.16 -8.51 -4.95
CA PRO A 257 -2.24 -7.61 -4.58
C PRO A 257 -2.13 -7.25 -3.09
N LEU A 258 -2.32 -5.96 -2.78
CA LEU A 258 -2.43 -5.53 -1.39
C LEU A 258 -3.70 -6.13 -0.80
N ASP A 259 -3.64 -6.63 0.43
CA ASP A 259 -4.85 -7.00 1.16
C ASP A 259 -5.65 -5.74 1.57
N SER A 260 -6.80 -5.94 2.22
CA SER A 260 -7.64 -4.83 2.67
C SER A 260 -6.92 -3.90 3.65
N ALA A 261 -6.17 -4.44 4.62
CA ALA A 261 -5.51 -3.64 5.64
C ALA A 261 -4.39 -2.76 5.06
N HIS A 262 -3.60 -3.30 4.13
CA HIS A 262 -2.57 -2.54 3.43
C HIS A 262 -3.20 -1.52 2.46
N SER A 263 -4.30 -1.86 1.80
CA SER A 263 -5.05 -0.94 0.92
C SER A 263 -5.63 0.25 1.69
N ASP A 264 -6.25 0.02 2.86
CA ASP A 264 -6.77 1.07 3.75
C ASP A 264 -5.67 2.06 4.17
N LEU A 265 -4.46 1.58 4.42
CA LEU A 265 -3.31 2.45 4.73
C LEU A 265 -2.89 3.29 3.54
N VAL A 266 -2.83 2.71 2.34
CA VAL A 266 -2.51 3.45 1.11
C VAL A 266 -3.54 4.54 0.87
N GLU A 267 -4.84 4.24 1.01
CA GLU A 267 -5.91 5.23 0.90
C GLU A 267 -5.78 6.36 1.93
N SER A 268 -5.44 6.01 3.17
CA SER A 268 -5.22 6.99 4.25
C SER A 268 -4.05 7.92 3.94
N VAL A 269 -2.96 7.40 3.37
CA VAL A 269 -1.83 8.19 2.90
C VAL A 269 -2.22 9.09 1.74
N ILE A 270 -3.00 8.60 0.76
CA ILE A 270 -3.47 9.42 -0.36
C ILE A 270 -4.30 10.60 0.14
N ALA A 271 -5.18 10.39 1.13
CA ALA A 271 -5.94 11.47 1.74
C ALA A 271 -5.03 12.49 2.45
N LEU A 272 -4.10 12.03 3.30
CA LEU A 272 -3.17 12.90 4.02
C LEU A 272 -2.22 13.65 3.07
N ALA A 273 -1.70 12.98 2.04
CA ALA A 273 -0.84 13.56 1.02
C ALA A 273 -1.62 14.58 0.17
N SER A 274 -2.89 14.32 -0.15
CA SER A 274 -3.76 15.29 -0.84
C SER A 274 -3.88 16.57 -0.03
N ILE A 275 -4.13 16.46 1.27
CA ILE A 275 -4.23 17.61 2.17
C ILE A 275 -2.89 18.35 2.25
N ALA A 276 -1.78 17.63 2.44
CA ALA A 276 -0.45 18.23 2.56
C ALA A 276 -0.05 18.98 1.28
N LEU A 277 -0.30 18.40 0.10
CA LEU A 277 -0.02 19.04 -1.18
C LEU A 277 -0.90 20.26 -1.42
N GLU A 278 -2.19 20.22 -1.04
CA GLU A 278 -3.07 21.39 -1.17
C GLU A 278 -2.66 22.52 -0.22
N GLN A 279 -2.23 22.21 1.01
CA GLN A 279 -1.70 23.21 1.94
C GLN A 279 -0.39 23.83 1.41
N GLN A 280 0.53 23.01 0.89
CA GLN A 280 1.78 23.49 0.32
C GLN A 280 1.53 24.41 -0.89
N ARG A 281 0.57 24.06 -1.75
CA ARG A 281 0.13 24.91 -2.86
C ARG A 281 -0.46 26.22 -2.39
N ALA A 282 -1.39 26.19 -1.44
CA ALA A 282 -2.01 27.40 -0.91
C ALA A 282 -0.97 28.38 -0.33
N VAL A 283 0.06 27.87 0.35
CA VAL A 283 1.20 28.66 0.83
C VAL A 283 2.04 29.21 -0.31
N SER A 284 2.33 28.40 -1.34
CA SER A 284 3.10 28.80 -2.51
C SER A 284 2.38 29.90 -3.31
N ASP A 285 1.09 29.73 -3.55
CA ASP A 285 0.24 30.74 -4.22
C ASP A 285 0.17 32.04 -3.42
N ALA A 286 0.06 31.95 -2.09
CA ALA A 286 0.08 33.13 -1.23
C ALA A 286 1.42 33.86 -1.31
N ARG A 287 2.54 33.13 -1.28
CA ARG A 287 3.88 33.71 -1.46
C ARG A 287 4.04 34.36 -2.83
N LEU A 288 3.57 33.70 -3.89
CA LEU A 288 3.62 34.25 -5.24
C LEU A 288 2.82 35.55 -5.35
N ARG A 289 1.61 35.62 -4.77
CA ARG A 289 0.83 36.87 -4.70
C ARG A 289 1.58 38.00 -3.99
N VAL A 290 2.31 37.69 -2.91
CA VAL A 290 3.14 38.70 -2.23
C VAL A 290 4.32 39.12 -3.11
N ARG A 291 4.97 38.18 -3.81
CA ARG A 291 6.04 38.49 -4.80
C ARG A 291 5.52 39.44 -5.89
N THR A 292 4.34 39.17 -6.43
CA THR A 292 3.68 40.05 -7.41
C THR A 292 3.44 41.44 -6.83
N GLY A 293 2.90 41.56 -5.61
CA GLY A 293 2.73 42.84 -4.94
C GLY A 293 4.04 43.63 -4.74
N VAL A 294 5.15 42.94 -4.44
CA VAL A 294 6.48 43.56 -4.34
C VAL A 294 6.93 44.11 -5.70
N ILE A 295 6.74 43.37 -6.79
CA ILE A 295 7.07 43.86 -8.14
C ILE A 295 6.18 45.06 -8.52
N GLU A 296 4.90 45.05 -8.20
CA GLU A 296 4.01 46.21 -8.46
C GLU A 296 4.49 47.46 -7.70
N LEU A 297 4.97 47.32 -6.46
CA LEU A 297 5.58 48.43 -5.71
C LEU A 297 6.86 48.94 -6.39
N LEU A 298 7.72 48.05 -6.89
CA LEU A 298 8.92 48.46 -7.64
C LEU A 298 8.55 49.23 -8.92
N LEU A 299 7.58 48.73 -9.68
CA LEU A 299 7.10 49.38 -10.90
C LEU A 299 6.46 50.76 -10.61
N ALA A 300 5.83 50.91 -9.44
CA ALA A 300 5.31 52.18 -8.95
C ALA A 300 6.38 53.12 -8.34
N GLY A 301 7.66 52.73 -8.36
CA GLY A 301 8.77 53.52 -7.82
C GLY A 301 8.88 53.51 -6.29
N ARG A 302 8.14 52.65 -5.59
CA ARG A 302 8.13 52.50 -4.13
C ARG A 302 9.20 51.50 -3.67
N THR A 303 10.45 51.80 -3.99
CA THR A 303 11.60 50.89 -3.82
C THR A 303 11.86 50.51 -2.37
N ASP A 304 11.73 51.46 -1.44
CA ASP A 304 11.97 51.21 -0.02
C ASP A 304 10.89 50.29 0.59
N GLU A 305 9.62 50.46 0.23
CA GLU A 305 8.53 49.57 0.64
C GLU A 305 8.70 48.16 0.09
N ALA A 306 9.04 48.06 -1.19
CA ALA A 306 9.28 46.79 -1.87
C ALA A 306 10.45 46.04 -1.22
N ALA A 307 11.58 46.72 -1.00
CA ALA A 307 12.75 46.14 -0.37
C ALA A 307 12.47 45.65 1.05
N ARG A 308 11.74 46.44 1.87
CA ARG A 308 11.34 46.01 3.23
C ARG A 308 10.47 44.76 3.20
N SER A 309 9.48 44.72 2.31
CA SER A 309 8.54 43.60 2.20
C SER A 309 9.22 42.33 1.69
N ALA A 310 10.10 42.48 0.67
CA ALA A 310 10.91 41.38 0.16
C ALA A 310 11.87 40.84 1.23
N THR A 311 12.50 41.74 1.98
CA THR A 311 13.48 41.38 3.01
C THR A 311 12.85 40.62 4.17
N ALA A 312 11.64 40.99 4.58
CA ALA A 312 10.93 40.34 5.66
C ALA A 312 10.60 38.86 5.37
N LEU A 313 10.39 38.48 4.11
CA LEU A 313 9.94 37.13 3.73
C LEU A 313 11.03 36.28 3.06
N TRP A 314 11.89 36.89 2.25
CA TRP A 314 12.91 36.19 1.44
C TRP A 314 14.34 36.68 1.71
N GLY A 315 14.54 37.55 2.70
CA GLY A 315 15.87 37.95 3.15
C GLY A 315 16.46 39.11 2.35
N ARG A 316 17.19 38.87 1.26
CA ARG A 316 17.82 39.96 0.50
C ARG A 316 17.24 40.02 -0.90
N MET A 317 16.92 41.23 -1.35
CA MET A 317 16.60 41.48 -2.74
C MET A 317 17.90 41.55 -3.56
N PRO A 318 17.89 41.11 -4.82
CA PRO A 318 19.00 41.37 -5.74
C PRO A 318 19.40 42.84 -5.76
N ALA A 319 20.71 43.10 -5.72
CA ALA A 319 21.27 44.45 -5.74
C ALA A 319 21.68 44.89 -7.15
N PRO A 320 21.64 46.19 -7.47
CA PRO A 320 22.15 46.72 -8.74
C PRO A 320 23.64 46.40 -8.98
N PRO A 321 24.06 46.18 -10.23
CA PRO A 321 23.26 46.18 -11.46
C PRO A 321 22.41 44.90 -11.63
N LEU A 322 21.11 45.11 -11.88
CA LEU A 322 20.10 44.06 -12.02
C LEU A 322 19.83 43.76 -13.49
N LEU A 323 19.57 42.49 -13.78
CA LEU A 323 18.97 42.07 -15.04
C LEU A 323 17.51 41.74 -14.79
N ALA A 324 16.63 42.37 -15.56
CA ALA A 324 15.22 42.03 -15.61
C ALA A 324 14.96 41.25 -16.89
N GLY A 325 14.27 40.11 -16.76
CA GLY A 325 13.81 39.30 -17.89
C GLY A 325 12.33 39.00 -17.74
N GLN A 326 11.66 38.79 -18.86
CA GLN A 326 10.23 38.46 -18.90
C GLN A 326 10.00 37.22 -19.75
N VAL A 327 9.31 36.23 -19.18
CA VAL A 327 8.76 35.10 -19.95
C VAL A 327 7.32 35.46 -20.31
N ILE A 328 7.05 35.60 -21.60
CA ILE A 328 5.72 35.98 -22.11
C ILE A 328 4.82 34.74 -22.19
N GLY A 329 3.57 34.86 -21.72
CA GLY A 329 2.58 33.78 -21.83
C GLY A 329 2.93 32.56 -20.98
N PHE A 330 3.47 32.80 -19.79
CA PHE A 330 3.75 31.78 -18.81
C PHE A 330 2.45 31.17 -18.27
N THR A 331 2.24 29.87 -18.52
CA THR A 331 1.01 29.14 -18.17
C THR A 331 1.04 28.51 -16.77
N GLY A 332 1.82 29.04 -15.83
CA GLY A 332 1.76 28.60 -14.43
C GLY A 332 2.39 27.23 -14.17
N SER A 333 3.52 26.91 -14.82
CA SER A 333 4.24 25.66 -14.54
C SER A 333 4.75 25.64 -13.09
N GLN A 334 4.01 24.97 -12.18
CA GLN A 334 4.37 24.82 -10.76
C GLN A 334 5.78 24.26 -10.59
N SER A 335 6.13 23.33 -11.47
CA SER A 335 7.44 22.72 -11.63
C SER A 335 8.59 23.73 -11.78
N LEU A 336 8.41 24.77 -12.59
CA LEU A 336 9.39 25.85 -12.77
C LEU A 336 9.40 26.78 -11.55
N LEU A 337 8.22 27.13 -11.03
CA LEU A 337 8.09 28.01 -9.86
C LEU A 337 8.78 27.43 -8.62
N ASP A 338 8.64 26.12 -8.38
CA ASP A 338 9.29 25.43 -7.28
C ASP A 338 10.83 25.42 -7.44
N GLU A 339 11.35 25.23 -8.66
CA GLU A 339 12.79 25.29 -8.94
C GLU A 339 13.36 26.72 -8.80
N LEU A 340 12.60 27.74 -9.20
CA LEU A 340 12.97 29.15 -9.00
C LEU A 340 12.95 29.55 -7.52
N GLU A 341 11.96 29.07 -6.75
CA GLU A 341 11.90 29.29 -5.30
C GLU A 341 13.09 28.62 -4.60
N LEU A 342 13.45 27.40 -5.01
CA LEU A 342 14.61 26.69 -4.49
C LEU A 342 15.91 27.45 -4.79
N ALA A 343 16.09 27.94 -6.03
CA ALA A 343 17.24 28.74 -6.42
C ALA A 343 17.34 30.06 -5.62
N ALA A 344 16.21 30.76 -5.45
CA ALA A 344 16.15 31.99 -4.67
C ALA A 344 16.46 31.77 -3.17
N THR A 345 16.12 30.59 -2.64
CA THR A 345 16.40 30.23 -1.24
C THR A 345 17.84 29.80 -1.03
N ALA A 346 18.44 29.13 -2.01
CA ALA A 346 19.82 28.66 -1.95
C ALA A 346 20.82 29.83 -1.91
N GLU A 347 20.58 30.89 -2.68
CA GLU A 347 21.41 32.10 -2.72
C GLU A 347 20.55 33.37 -2.54
N PRO A 348 20.29 33.78 -1.29
CA PRO A 348 19.49 34.97 -1.01
C PRO A 348 20.10 36.23 -1.65
N GLY A 349 19.30 36.92 -2.48
CA GLY A 349 19.74 38.09 -3.24
C GLY A 349 20.32 37.79 -4.63
N ALA A 350 20.36 36.53 -5.06
CA ALA A 350 20.73 36.18 -6.44
C ALA A 350 19.55 36.35 -7.41
N LEU A 351 18.34 35.99 -6.97
CA LEU A 351 17.14 35.87 -7.80
C LEU A 351 15.89 36.38 -7.06
N PHE A 352 15.01 37.07 -7.78
CA PHE A 352 13.65 37.36 -7.38
C PHE A 352 12.73 37.21 -8.59
N PHE A 353 11.55 36.63 -8.43
CA PHE A 353 10.61 36.43 -9.53
C PHE A 353 9.18 36.69 -9.05
N ALA A 354 8.28 36.98 -9.97
CA ALA A 354 6.84 37.09 -9.74
C ALA A 354 6.03 36.81 -11.00
N GLU A 355 4.79 36.36 -10.84
CA GLU A 355 3.85 36.20 -11.94
C GLU A 355 2.94 37.43 -12.03
N ARG A 356 2.75 37.98 -13.23
CA ARG A 356 1.94 39.16 -13.49
C ARG A 356 1.26 39.05 -14.84
N SER A 357 -0.06 39.10 -14.87
CA SER A 357 -0.86 39.15 -16.11
C SER A 357 -0.45 38.09 -17.15
N GLU A 358 -0.28 36.84 -16.72
CA GLU A 358 0.20 35.70 -17.54
C GLU A 358 1.68 35.76 -17.97
N ASP A 359 2.47 36.68 -17.42
CA ASP A 359 3.92 36.73 -17.64
C ASP A 359 4.69 36.41 -16.36
N LEU A 360 5.85 35.77 -16.50
CA LEU A 360 6.78 35.56 -15.39
C LEU A 360 7.91 36.60 -15.48
N LEU A 361 7.95 37.49 -14.49
CA LEU A 361 8.99 38.50 -14.34
C LEU A 361 10.11 37.95 -13.46
N ILE A 362 11.35 38.11 -13.92
CA ILE A 362 12.55 37.61 -13.23
C ILE A 362 13.54 38.77 -13.07
N LEU A 363 13.98 39.00 -11.85
CA LEU A 363 15.05 39.91 -11.47
C LEU A 363 16.23 39.05 -10.98
N ALA A 364 17.37 39.13 -11.66
CA ALA A 364 18.54 38.34 -11.30
C ALA A 364 19.79 39.23 -11.20
N SER A 365 20.72 38.83 -10.35
CA SER A 365 22.09 39.33 -10.41
C SER A 365 22.78 38.83 -11.69
N ARG A 366 23.83 39.52 -12.12
CA ARG A 366 24.62 39.08 -13.30
C ARG A 366 25.22 37.68 -13.12
N GLU A 367 25.55 37.32 -11.88
CA GLU A 367 26.14 36.01 -11.53
C GLU A 367 25.11 34.88 -11.65
N ALA A 368 23.84 35.16 -11.31
CA ALA A 368 22.75 34.17 -11.33
C ALA A 368 22.18 33.91 -12.74
N LEU A 369 22.51 34.75 -13.73
CA LEU A 369 21.90 34.72 -15.07
C LEU A 369 22.05 33.37 -15.76
N VAL A 370 23.24 32.76 -15.68
CA VAL A 370 23.52 31.47 -16.35
C VAL A 370 22.62 30.37 -15.79
N GLY A 371 22.52 30.28 -14.45
CA GLY A 371 21.69 29.29 -13.79
C GLY A 371 20.19 29.47 -14.09
N VAL A 372 19.71 30.72 -14.11
CA VAL A 372 18.32 31.02 -14.48
C VAL A 372 18.04 30.64 -15.94
N ALA A 373 18.96 30.93 -16.86
CA ALA A 373 18.80 30.59 -18.28
C ALA A 373 18.84 29.08 -18.53
N ASP A 374 19.63 28.33 -17.76
CA ASP A 374 19.64 26.86 -17.79
C ASP A 374 18.32 26.28 -17.26
N LEU A 375 17.80 26.84 -16.15
CA LEU A 375 16.50 26.46 -15.60
C LEU A 375 15.37 26.70 -16.61
N LEU A 376 15.27 27.89 -17.20
CA LEU A 376 14.23 28.19 -18.19
C LEU A 376 14.30 27.24 -19.40
N ARG A 377 15.50 26.96 -19.92
CA ARG A 377 15.69 25.98 -21.01
C ARG A 377 15.23 24.58 -20.65
N LYS A 378 15.46 24.14 -19.41
CA LYS A 378 15.02 22.82 -18.91
C LYS A 378 13.49 22.69 -18.92
N HIS A 379 12.75 23.80 -18.82
CA HIS A 379 11.28 23.83 -18.88
C HIS A 379 10.75 24.35 -20.22
N ASP A 380 11.55 24.26 -21.30
CA ASP A 380 11.20 24.71 -22.66
C ASP A 380 10.66 26.15 -22.69
N THR A 381 11.14 27.01 -21.79
CA THR A 381 10.73 28.41 -21.66
C THR A 381 11.94 29.33 -21.90
N ALA A 382 11.67 30.56 -22.35
CA ALA A 382 12.69 31.57 -22.58
C ALA A 382 12.23 32.92 -22.06
N ALA A 383 13.15 33.67 -21.44
CA ALA A 383 12.92 35.04 -21.02
C ALA A 383 13.57 36.00 -22.03
N GLY A 384 12.82 37.03 -22.41
CA GLY A 384 13.28 38.16 -23.25
C GLY A 384 13.78 39.33 -22.45
#